data_AF-A0A2D7ZJR7-F1
#
_entry.id   AF-A0A2D7ZJR7-F1
#
_cell.length_a   1.000
_cell.length_b   1.000
_cell.length_c   1.000
_cell.angle_alpha   90.00
_cell.angle_beta   90.00
_cell.angle_gamma   90.00
#
_symmetry.space_group_name_H-M   'P 1'
#
loop_
_entity.id
_entity.type
_entity.pdbx_description
1 polymer ?
#
loop_
_entity_poly.entity_id
_entity_poly.type
_entity_poly.pdbx_seq_one_letter_code
_entity_poly.pdbx_strand_id
1 'polypeptide(L)'
;MMQPKSPAMRRLMSRFWPLMAAYLVLLLSVGPIIDAPTASLGAYLLAGLPAAPLVGIIVVLALYLLEETDEFLKVRMVEALLWGLGALLIISTVWGFLELLAGAPRLPLHWLFPIFCVAMGLADLLARWRYR
;
A
#
# COMPACT_ATOMS: atom_id res chain seq x y z
N MET A 1 -24.93 -10.12 -12.50
CA MET A 1 -25.42 -9.48 -11.26
C MET A 1 -24.22 -9.24 -10.35
N MET A 2 -23.93 -8.00 -9.93
CA MET A 2 -22.87 -7.75 -8.95
C MET A 2 -23.37 -8.20 -7.58
N GLN A 3 -22.79 -9.27 -7.04
CA GLN A 3 -23.07 -9.71 -5.67
C GLN A 3 -22.75 -8.56 -4.70
N PRO A 4 -23.62 -8.26 -3.71
CA PRO A 4 -23.35 -7.23 -2.73
C PRO A 4 -22.04 -7.53 -1.99
N LYS A 5 -21.23 -6.49 -1.75
CA LYS A 5 -19.95 -6.64 -1.03
C LYS A 5 -20.21 -7.13 0.40
N SER A 6 -19.37 -8.06 0.88
CA SER A 6 -19.42 -8.53 2.27
C SER A 6 -19.35 -7.35 3.24
N PRO A 7 -19.99 -7.44 4.43
CA PRO A 7 -19.92 -6.37 5.43
C PRO A 7 -18.47 -6.08 5.86
N ALA A 8 -17.60 -7.09 5.91
CA ALA A 8 -16.16 -6.93 6.17
C ALA A 8 -15.47 -6.12 5.05
N MET A 9 -15.76 -6.41 3.78
CA MET A 9 -15.22 -5.66 2.64
C MET A 9 -15.68 -4.19 2.66
N ARG A 10 -16.93 -3.91 3.07
CA ARG A 10 -17.40 -2.53 3.23
C ARG A 10 -16.62 -1.78 4.32
N ARG A 11 -16.36 -2.42 5.46
CA ARG A 11 -15.55 -1.84 6.55
C ARG A 11 -14.09 -1.64 6.16
N LEU A 12 -13.51 -2.59 5.43
CA LEU A 12 -12.17 -2.43 4.82
C LEU A 12 -12.14 -1.17 3.95
N MET A 13 -13.06 -1.03 2.99
CA MET A 13 -13.09 0.12 2.09
C MET A 13 -13.30 1.43 2.85
N SER A 14 -14.21 1.47 3.83
CA SER A 14 -14.49 2.69 4.60
C SER A 14 -13.33 3.12 5.50
N ARG A 15 -12.47 2.18 5.93
CA ARG A 15 -11.27 2.49 6.74
C ARG A 15 -10.05 2.78 5.86
N PHE A 16 -9.91 2.08 4.73
CA PHE A 16 -8.78 2.20 3.81
C PHE A 16 -8.73 3.56 3.10
N TRP A 17 -9.86 4.01 2.52
CA TRP A 17 -9.87 5.24 1.72
C TRP A 17 -9.51 6.50 2.52
N PRO A 18 -10.01 6.71 3.76
CA PRO A 18 -9.57 7.83 4.59
C PRO A 18 -8.08 7.79 4.91
N LEU A 19 -7.52 6.60 5.20
CA LEU A 19 -6.08 6.45 5.47
C LEU A 19 -5.23 6.73 4.24
N MET A 20 -5.67 6.27 3.07
CA MET A 20 -5.01 6.57 1.79
C MET A 20 -5.07 8.07 1.47
N ALA A 21 -6.21 8.71 1.68
CA ALA A 21 -6.35 10.16 1.52
C ALA A 21 -5.43 10.92 2.48
N ALA A 22 -5.37 10.51 3.75
CA ALA A 22 -4.46 11.09 4.74
C ALA A 22 -2.99 10.90 4.34
N TYR A 23 -2.61 9.72 3.83
CA TYR A 23 -1.27 9.46 3.29
C TYR A 23 -0.90 10.45 2.18
N LEU A 24 -1.76 10.60 1.16
CA LEU A 24 -1.51 11.49 0.04
C LEU A 24 -1.44 12.96 0.46
N VAL A 25 -2.34 13.39 1.34
CA VAL A 25 -2.32 14.75 1.88
C VAL A 25 -1.02 15.01 2.64
N LEU A 26 -0.62 14.11 3.55
CA LEU A 26 0.62 14.26 4.31
C LEU A 26 1.85 14.23 3.40
N LEU A 27 1.90 13.33 2.43
CA LEU A 27 3.00 13.21 1.47
C LEU A 27 3.22 14.51 0.69
N LEU A 28 2.14 15.14 0.23
CA LEU A 28 2.20 16.40 -0.52
C LEU A 28 2.45 17.62 0.38
N SER A 29 1.98 17.57 1.64
CA SER A 29 2.06 18.70 2.56
C SER A 29 3.41 18.82 3.25
N VAL A 30 4.08 17.70 3.55
CA VAL A 30 5.32 17.70 4.35
C VAL A 30 6.51 18.27 3.58
N GLY A 31 6.60 18.02 2.26
CA GLY A 31 7.73 18.47 1.43
C GLY A 31 7.99 19.98 1.49
N PRO A 32 6.97 20.83 1.24
CA PRO A 32 7.12 22.29 1.30
C PRO A 32 7.38 22.88 2.70
N ILE A 33 7.06 22.14 3.78
CA ILE A 33 7.22 22.63 5.17
C ILE A 33 8.67 22.46 5.64
N ILE A 34 9.41 21.52 5.05
CA ILE A 34 10.79 21.24 5.42
C ILE A 34 11.72 22.07 4.53
N ASP A 35 12.07 23.27 5.00
CA ASP A 35 13.20 24.03 4.48
C ASP A 35 14.51 23.40 5.00
N ALA A 36 15.35 22.82 4.15
CA ALA A 36 16.63 22.22 4.55
C ALA A 36 17.68 23.32 4.91
N PRO A 37 18.61 23.15 5.88
CA PRO A 37 19.27 21.89 6.27
C PRO A 37 19.52 21.75 7.79
N THR A 38 18.52 21.87 8.66
CA THR A 38 18.73 21.53 10.08
C THR A 38 18.23 20.11 10.37
N ALA A 39 19.18 19.20 10.60
CA ALA A 39 18.95 17.84 11.09
C ALA A 39 18.44 17.87 12.54
N SER A 40 17.30 18.51 12.77
CA SER A 40 16.61 18.52 14.06
C SER A 40 15.76 17.26 14.17
N LEU A 41 15.59 16.76 15.40
CA LEU A 41 14.71 15.63 15.68
C LEU A 41 13.29 15.88 15.13
N GLY A 42 12.81 17.14 15.22
CA GLY A 42 11.51 17.54 14.69
C GLY A 42 11.39 17.37 13.17
N ALA A 43 12.43 17.69 12.41
CA ALA A 43 12.43 17.51 10.95
C ALA A 43 12.35 16.02 10.56
N TYR A 44 13.06 15.14 11.26
CA TYR A 44 12.97 13.68 11.02
C TYR A 44 11.58 13.12 11.35
N LEU A 45 10.99 13.54 12.49
CA LEU A 45 9.64 13.11 12.86
C LEU A 45 8.60 13.61 11.85
N LEU A 46 8.72 14.85 11.38
CA LEU A 46 7.82 15.43 10.38
C LEU A 46 7.98 14.74 9.02
N ALA A 47 9.22 14.45 8.60
CA ALA A 47 9.50 13.71 7.36
C ALA A 47 8.98 12.27 7.39
N GLY A 48 8.95 11.63 8.56
CA GLY A 48 8.39 10.30 8.75
C GLY A 48 6.87 10.27 8.89
N LEU A 49 6.22 11.40 9.15
CA LEU A 49 4.77 11.50 9.39
C LEU A 49 3.89 10.88 8.30
N PRO A 50 4.20 11.02 6.99
CA PRO A 50 3.44 10.36 5.93
C PRO A 50 3.45 8.84 6.01
N ALA A 51 4.39 8.21 6.73
CA ALA A 51 4.39 6.76 6.90
C ALA A 51 3.32 6.25 7.88
N ALA A 52 2.80 7.11 8.78
CA ALA A 52 1.86 6.68 9.81
C ALA A 52 0.53 6.12 9.27
N PRO A 53 -0.13 6.74 8.27
CA PRO A 53 -1.33 6.16 7.67
C PRO A 53 -1.08 4.82 6.97
N LEU A 54 0.14 4.57 6.47
CA LEU A 54 0.50 3.28 5.84
C LEU A 54 0.43 2.13 6.85
N VAL A 55 0.91 2.35 8.07
CA VAL A 55 0.76 1.39 9.18
C VAL A 55 -0.72 1.10 9.44
N GLY A 56 -1.54 2.14 9.47
CA GLY A 56 -2.99 2.01 9.59
C GLY A 56 -3.61 1.15 8.49
N ILE A 57 -3.14 1.28 7.24
CA ILE A 57 -3.65 0.48 6.12
C ILE A 57 -3.31 -1.01 6.33
N ILE A 58 -2.08 -1.32 6.74
CA ILE A 58 -1.69 -2.71 7.05
C ILE A 58 -2.55 -3.28 8.18
N VAL A 59 -2.80 -2.52 9.24
CA VAL A 59 -3.70 -2.93 10.34
C VAL A 59 -5.11 -3.18 9.83
N VAL A 60 -5.65 -2.30 8.97
CA VAL A 60 -6.99 -2.46 8.40
C VAL A 60 -7.09 -3.69 7.50
N LEU A 61 -6.03 -4.03 6.74
CA LEU A 61 -5.96 -5.26 5.96
C LEU A 61 -5.92 -6.50 6.87
N ALA A 62 -5.17 -6.46 7.97
CA ALA A 62 -5.16 -7.54 8.96
C ALA A 62 -6.53 -7.70 9.65
N LEU A 63 -7.18 -6.60 10.03
CA LEU A 63 -8.53 -6.61 10.58
C LEU A 63 -9.55 -7.19 9.60
N TYR A 64 -9.41 -6.93 8.30
CA TYR A 64 -10.25 -7.57 7.29
C TYR A 64 -10.15 -9.10 7.34
N LEU A 65 -8.93 -9.65 7.47
CA LEU A 65 -8.72 -11.10 7.55
C LEU A 65 -9.31 -11.72 8.84
N LEU A 66 -9.39 -10.94 9.93
CA LEU A 66 -10.01 -11.38 11.19
C LEU A 66 -11.54 -11.25 11.18
N GLU A 67 -12.07 -10.22 10.51
CA GLU A 67 -13.50 -9.90 10.48
C GLU A 67 -14.27 -10.67 9.39
N GLU A 68 -13.58 -11.15 8.35
CA GLU A 68 -14.22 -11.87 7.25
C GLU A 68 -14.55 -13.31 7.67
N THR A 69 -15.83 -13.64 7.59
CA THR A 69 -16.34 -14.96 7.99
C THR A 69 -16.19 -15.98 6.86
N ASP A 70 -16.20 -15.52 5.61
CA ASP A 70 -16.08 -16.36 4.42
C ASP A 70 -14.60 -16.73 4.18
N GLU A 71 -14.28 -18.02 4.29
CA GLU A 71 -12.91 -18.52 4.08
C GLU A 71 -12.42 -18.34 2.65
N PHE A 72 -13.29 -18.43 1.65
CA PHE A 72 -12.93 -18.22 0.26
C PHE A 72 -12.52 -16.76 0.03
N LEU A 73 -13.26 -15.80 0.58
CA LEU A 73 -12.90 -14.38 0.49
C LEU A 73 -11.59 -14.07 1.24
N LYS A 74 -11.36 -14.68 2.40
CA LYS A 74 -10.09 -14.55 3.14
C LYS A 74 -8.91 -15.06 2.32
N VAL A 75 -8.99 -16.30 1.82
CA VAL A 75 -7.91 -16.91 1.03
C VAL A 75 -7.64 -16.09 -0.23
N ARG A 76 -8.69 -15.61 -0.92
CA ARG A 76 -8.52 -14.74 -2.09
C ARG A 76 -7.79 -13.43 -1.74
N MET A 77 -8.13 -12.82 -0.61
CA MET A 77 -7.43 -11.61 -0.16
C MET A 77 -5.97 -11.88 0.21
N VAL A 78 -5.69 -13.00 0.89
CA VAL A 78 -4.31 -13.42 1.19
C VAL A 78 -3.52 -13.64 -0.10
N GLU A 79 -4.09 -14.31 -1.09
CA GLU A 79 -3.48 -14.49 -2.42
C GLU A 79 -3.16 -13.13 -3.07
N ALA A 80 -4.11 -12.18 -3.05
CA ALA A 80 -3.90 -10.84 -3.58
C ALA A 80 -2.80 -10.06 -2.85
N LEU A 81 -2.73 -10.16 -1.51
CA LEU A 81 -1.68 -9.55 -0.69
C LEU A 81 -0.30 -10.14 -1.01
N LEU A 82 -0.21 -11.45 -1.18
CA LEU A 82 1.02 -12.14 -1.56
C LEU A 82 1.50 -11.73 -2.95
N TRP A 83 0.60 -11.64 -3.93
CA TRP A 83 0.94 -11.13 -5.26
C TRP A 83 1.40 -9.67 -5.22
N GLY A 84 0.73 -8.83 -4.43
CA GLY A 84 1.14 -7.44 -4.22
C GLY A 84 2.55 -7.35 -3.63
N LEU A 85 2.84 -8.13 -2.58
CA LEU A 85 4.14 -8.16 -1.92
C LEU A 85 5.23 -8.73 -2.83
N GLY A 86 4.95 -9.82 -3.54
CA GLY A 86 5.88 -10.45 -4.48
C GLY A 86 6.25 -9.50 -5.61
N ALA A 87 5.26 -8.83 -6.21
CA ALA A 87 5.51 -7.81 -7.24
C ALA A 87 6.34 -6.65 -6.70
N LEU A 88 6.03 -6.15 -5.49
CA LEU A 88 6.81 -5.11 -4.84
C LEU A 88 8.28 -5.54 -4.65
N LEU A 89 8.52 -6.75 -4.12
CA LEU A 89 9.86 -7.28 -3.88
C LEU A 89 10.66 -7.41 -5.18
N ILE A 90 10.05 -7.97 -6.22
CA ILE A 90 10.71 -8.15 -7.52
C ILE A 90 11.02 -6.78 -8.15
N ILE A 91 10.03 -5.89 -8.24
CA ILE A 91 10.21 -4.57 -8.87
C ILE A 91 11.26 -3.75 -8.13
N SER A 92 11.21 -3.69 -6.81
CA SER A 92 12.20 -2.94 -6.00
C SER A 92 13.61 -3.52 -6.11
N THR A 93 13.73 -4.85 -6.13
CA THR A 93 15.03 -5.54 -6.27
C THR A 93 15.63 -5.31 -7.66
N VAL A 94 14.84 -5.49 -8.72
CA VAL A 94 15.27 -5.25 -10.10
C VAL A 94 15.70 -3.80 -10.27
N TRP A 95 14.89 -2.85 -9.77
CA TRP A 95 15.24 -1.43 -9.86
C TRP A 95 16.51 -1.09 -9.07
N GLY A 96 16.68 -1.67 -7.87
CA GLY A 96 17.90 -1.52 -7.08
C GLY A 96 19.15 -2.01 -7.80
N PHE A 97 19.06 -3.12 -8.55
CA PHE A 97 20.16 -3.56 -9.41
C PHE A 97 20.43 -2.60 -10.57
N LEU A 98 19.39 -2.05 -11.19
CA LEU A 98 19.55 -1.07 -12.27
C LEU A 98 20.20 0.22 -11.77
N GLU A 99 19.87 0.68 -10.56
CA GLU A 99 20.53 1.83 -9.91
C GLU A 99 22.02 1.52 -9.65
N LEU A 100 22.32 0.35 -9.09
CA LEU A 100 23.67 -0.03 -8.70
C LEU A 100 24.60 -0.32 -9.90
N LEU A 101 24.08 -0.97 -10.94
CA LEU A 101 24.87 -1.56 -12.02
C LEU A 101 24.75 -0.82 -13.35
N ALA A 102 23.61 -0.17 -13.61
CA ALA A 102 23.30 0.44 -14.91
C ALA A 102 23.14 1.97 -14.85
N GLY A 103 23.36 2.59 -13.69
CA GLY A 103 23.24 4.04 -13.51
C GLY A 103 21.81 4.56 -13.68
N ALA A 104 20.80 3.72 -13.42
CA ALA A 104 19.40 4.13 -13.51
C ALA A 104 19.07 5.24 -12.50
N PRO A 105 18.06 6.09 -12.78
CA PRO A 105 17.63 7.12 -11.85
C PRO A 105 17.16 6.53 -10.52
N ARG A 106 17.47 7.23 -9.42
CA ARG A 106 17.05 6.85 -8.07
C ARG A 106 15.53 6.84 -7.95
N LEU A 107 14.97 5.68 -7.63
CA LEU A 107 13.54 5.50 -7.40
C LEU A 107 13.14 6.17 -6.08
N PRO A 108 12.16 7.09 -6.09
CA PRO A 108 11.63 7.62 -4.86
C PRO A 108 10.85 6.53 -4.11
N LEU A 109 11.35 6.12 -2.93
CA LEU A 109 10.81 4.98 -2.17
C LEU A 109 9.34 5.13 -1.77
N HIS A 110 8.78 6.34 -1.77
CA HIS A 110 7.35 6.54 -1.53
C HIS A 110 6.46 5.88 -2.61
N TRP A 111 6.99 5.56 -3.81
CA TRP A 111 6.26 4.82 -4.84
C TRP A 111 6.07 3.33 -4.56
N LEU A 112 6.85 2.75 -3.65
CA LEU A 112 6.78 1.33 -3.33
C LEU A 112 5.38 0.92 -2.84
N PHE A 113 4.77 1.73 -1.98
CA PHE A 113 3.43 1.43 -1.46
C PHE A 113 2.32 1.51 -2.53
N PRO A 114 2.27 2.55 -3.39
CA PRO A 114 1.42 2.55 -4.58
C PRO A 114 1.60 1.33 -5.49
N ILE A 115 2.85 0.92 -5.77
CA ILE A 115 3.14 -0.28 -6.58
C ILE A 115 2.52 -1.52 -5.95
N PHE A 116 2.70 -1.70 -4.64
CA PHE A 116 2.07 -2.78 -3.88
C PHE A 116 0.54 -2.76 -4.01
N CYS A 117 -0.09 -1.59 -3.80
CA CYS A 117 -1.55 -1.47 -3.88
C CYS A 117 -2.09 -1.77 -5.28
N VAL A 118 -1.41 -1.31 -6.33
CA VAL A 118 -1.78 -1.58 -7.72
C VAL A 118 -1.66 -3.08 -8.03
N ALA A 119 -0.53 -3.70 -7.68
CA ALA A 119 -0.30 -5.12 -7.89
C ALA A 119 -1.33 -6.00 -7.14
N MET A 120 -1.61 -5.67 -5.88
CA MET A 120 -2.65 -6.34 -5.08
C MET A 120 -4.05 -6.18 -5.71
N GLY A 121 -4.40 -4.97 -6.16
CA GLY A 121 -5.69 -4.71 -6.81
C GLY A 121 -5.87 -5.45 -8.14
N LEU A 122 -4.80 -5.53 -8.94
CA LEU A 122 -4.77 -6.32 -10.17
C LEU A 122 -4.91 -7.81 -9.87
N ALA A 123 -4.24 -8.32 -8.84
CA ALA A 123 -4.34 -9.72 -8.43
C ALA A 123 -5.77 -10.09 -7.97
N ASP A 124 -6.43 -9.24 -7.16
CA ASP A 124 -7.84 -9.47 -6.79
C ASP A 124 -8.77 -9.40 -8.00
N LEU A 125 -8.52 -8.49 -8.96
CA LEU A 125 -9.29 -8.41 -10.20
C LEU A 125 -9.16 -9.69 -11.04
N LEU A 126 -7.93 -10.18 -11.23
CA LEU A 126 -7.65 -11.42 -11.96
C LEU A 126 -8.26 -12.64 -11.26
N ALA A 127 -8.17 -12.70 -9.93
CA ALA A 127 -8.81 -13.77 -9.15
C ALA A 127 -10.32 -13.76 -9.35
N ARG A 128 -10.97 -12.59 -9.34
CA ARG A 128 -12.41 -12.47 -9.64
C ARG A 128 -12.77 -12.91 -11.05
N TRP A 129 -11.87 -12.80 -12.02
CA TRP A 129 -12.11 -13.27 -13.39
C TRP A 129 -11.96 -14.79 -13.49
N ARG A 130 -10.99 -15.37 -12.77
CA ARG A 130 -10.77 -16.83 -12.72
C ARG A 130 -11.90 -17.59 -12.04
N TYR A 131 -12.55 -16.99 -11.04
CA TYR A 131 -13.63 -17.62 -10.26
C TYR A 131 -15.06 -17.19 -10.70
N ARG A 132 -15.21 -16.69 -11.93
CA ARG A 132 -16.52 -16.51 -12.58
C ARG A 132 -16.96 -17.79 -13.25
#